data_AF-A0A0D6LT38-F1
#
_entry.id   AF-A0A0D6LT38-F1
#
_cell.length_a   1.000
_cell.length_b   1.000
_cell.length_c   1.000
_cell.angle_alpha   90.00
_cell.angle_beta   90.00
_cell.angle_gamma   90.00
#
_symmetry.space_group_name_H-M   'P 1'
#
loop_
_entity.id
_entity.type
_entity.pdbx_description
1 polymer ?
#
loop_
_entity_poly.entity_id
_entity_poly.type
_entity_poly.pdbx_seq_one_letter_code
_entity_poly.pdbx_strand_id
1 'polypeptide(L)'
;MAAFRVLALRLEEELKDFTLAEVFEKMKLSDGEFEDWLRTIALLGTPRCGSCRRPMKLRREDNMWICHLRECRTGPYGSTKPSTPVKKGSFFDKAHFPLAKIFALSYFWIHNLGLVVDKEYELGIGHSTVVQWEQYFRDICCEYFRRNRPVLGGVGHVVEIDETCVTKRKYNRVRWVRRHQWLFGGYERGSGRSFLILVRRRDARTLLRLIVKYIRPGTTIISDCWRAYNRISTLPHGFTQLTVNHQLHFVDPRSGAHTQNIECHWQKFKSLAKRKYGINNRRYKDYLSEFLWRQQFGRRNEAFYNFWMQVAEFYPVPC
;
A
#
# COMPACT_ATOMS: atom_id res chain seq x y z
N MET A 1 -7.41 5.65 -23.64
CA MET A 1 -7.56 4.25 -23.15
C MET A 1 -6.58 3.27 -23.83
N ALA A 2 -6.36 3.32 -25.15
CA ALA A 2 -5.41 2.42 -25.83
C ALA A 2 -3.93 2.62 -25.39
N ALA A 3 -3.45 3.86 -25.29
CA ALA A 3 -2.06 4.14 -24.88
C ALA A 3 -1.74 3.65 -23.46
N PHE A 4 -2.67 3.84 -22.51
CA PHE A 4 -2.50 3.33 -21.13
C PHE A 4 -2.47 1.80 -21.08
N ARG A 5 -3.27 1.11 -21.92
CA ARG A 5 -3.23 -0.35 -22.01
C ARG A 5 -1.90 -0.88 -22.57
N VAL A 6 -1.34 -0.24 -23.60
CA VAL A 6 -0.03 -0.63 -24.15
C VAL A 6 1.09 -0.43 -23.14
N LEU A 7 1.04 0.64 -22.35
CA LEU A 7 2.03 0.90 -21.30
C LEU A 7 1.92 -0.05 -20.11
N ALA A 8 0.69 -0.36 -19.69
CA ALA A 8 0.44 -1.35 -18.65
C ALA A 8 0.96 -2.75 -19.06
N LEU A 9 0.80 -3.13 -20.33
CA LEU A 9 1.34 -4.38 -20.87
C LEU A 9 2.87 -4.42 -20.81
N ARG A 10 3.55 -3.36 -21.24
CA ARG A 10 5.03 -3.29 -21.15
C ARG A 10 5.55 -3.35 -19.72
N LEU A 11 4.87 -2.65 -18.80
CA LEU A 11 5.23 -2.69 -17.39
C LEU A 11 5.05 -4.10 -16.81
N GLU A 12 4.00 -4.82 -17.22
CA GLU A 12 3.79 -6.22 -16.85
C GLU A 12 4.87 -7.13 -17.41
N GLU A 13 5.16 -7.03 -18.72
CA GLU A 13 6.21 -7.80 -19.39
C GLU A 13 7.58 -7.62 -18.74
N GLU A 14 7.91 -6.40 -18.31
CA GLU A 14 9.21 -6.08 -17.72
C GLU A 14 9.33 -6.40 -16.23
N LEU A 15 8.24 -6.31 -15.45
CA LEU A 15 8.30 -6.38 -13.99
C LEU A 15 7.62 -7.60 -13.35
N LYS A 16 6.92 -8.42 -14.14
CA LYS A 16 6.39 -9.70 -13.68
C LYS A 16 7.52 -10.71 -13.63
N ASP A 17 7.50 -11.56 -12.60
CA ASP A 17 8.58 -12.51 -12.28
C ASP A 17 9.96 -11.86 -12.05
N PHE A 18 10.02 -10.52 -11.91
CA PHE A 18 11.24 -9.76 -11.71
C PHE A 18 11.98 -10.21 -10.45
N THR A 19 13.29 -10.38 -10.58
CA THR A 19 14.15 -11.01 -9.59
C THR A 19 15.14 -10.03 -8.97
N LEU A 20 15.74 -10.44 -7.86
CA LEU A 20 16.80 -9.68 -7.21
C LEU A 20 18.04 -9.55 -8.11
N ALA A 21 18.34 -10.56 -8.93
CA ALA A 21 19.45 -10.49 -9.88
C ALA A 21 19.25 -9.38 -10.90
N GLU A 22 18.04 -9.27 -11.46
CA GLU A 22 17.69 -8.21 -12.41
C GLU A 22 17.73 -6.82 -11.78
N VAL A 23 17.39 -6.68 -10.49
CA VAL A 23 17.62 -5.42 -9.75
C VAL A 23 19.08 -5.00 -9.84
N PHE A 24 20.01 -5.92 -9.56
CA PHE A 24 21.44 -5.62 -9.59
C PHE A 24 21.94 -5.35 -11.01
N GLU A 25 21.43 -6.03 -12.04
CA GLU A 25 21.72 -5.69 -13.43
C GLU A 25 21.27 -4.27 -13.79
N LYS A 26 20.05 -3.88 -13.39
CA LYS A 26 19.57 -2.51 -13.62
C LYS A 26 20.38 -1.46 -12.85
N MET A 27 20.96 -1.81 -11.68
CA MET A 27 21.84 -0.90 -10.93
C MET A 27 23.21 -0.68 -11.59
N LYS A 28 23.62 -1.50 -12.56
CA LYS A 28 24.87 -1.28 -13.33
C LYS A 28 24.73 -0.22 -14.42
N LEU A 29 23.49 0.11 -14.81
CA LEU A 29 23.22 1.15 -15.81
C LEU A 29 23.68 2.51 -15.27
N SER A 30 24.17 3.38 -16.17
CA SER A 30 24.37 4.78 -15.82
C SER A 30 23.03 5.45 -15.47
N ASP A 31 23.08 6.54 -14.69
CA ASP A 31 21.88 7.28 -14.31
C ASP A 31 21.02 7.65 -15.53
N GLY A 32 21.67 8.05 -16.63
CA GLY A 32 21.00 8.42 -17.87
C GLY A 32 20.31 7.25 -18.58
N GLU A 33 20.96 6.09 -18.65
CA GLU A 33 20.42 4.87 -19.26
C GLU A 33 19.26 4.30 -18.43
N PHE A 34 19.41 4.31 -17.09
CA PHE A 34 18.36 3.84 -16.19
C PHE A 34 17.11 4.73 -16.29
N GLU A 35 17.28 6.05 -16.34
CA GLU A 35 16.16 6.96 -16.57
C GLU A 35 15.48 6.75 -17.93
N ASP A 36 16.25 6.50 -18.98
CA ASP A 36 15.69 6.18 -20.29
C ASP A 36 14.90 4.88 -20.27
N TRP A 37 15.41 3.85 -19.58
CA TRP A 37 14.66 2.61 -19.35
C TRP A 37 13.36 2.86 -18.57
N LEU A 38 13.38 3.67 -17.50
CA LEU A 38 12.16 4.04 -16.77
C LEU A 38 11.11 4.73 -17.68
N ARG A 39 11.53 5.48 -18.71
CA ARG A 39 10.62 6.07 -19.70
C ARG A 39 9.99 5.01 -20.61
N THR A 40 10.73 3.97 -20.98
CA THR A 40 10.20 2.89 -21.84
C THR A 40 9.05 2.12 -21.16
N ILE A 41 9.07 2.04 -19.83
CA ILE A 41 8.03 1.42 -18.99
C ILE A 41 7.07 2.43 -18.35
N ALA A 42 7.08 3.70 -18.80
CA ALA A 42 6.21 4.78 -18.33
C ALA A 42 6.22 5.05 -16.81
N LEU A 43 7.36 4.85 -16.15
CA LEU A 43 7.61 5.33 -14.79
C LEU A 43 8.25 6.73 -14.76
N LEU A 44 8.78 7.18 -15.90
CA LEU A 44 9.19 8.57 -16.15
C LEU A 44 8.58 9.08 -17.44
N GLY A 45 8.33 10.39 -17.49
CA GLY A 45 7.66 11.04 -18.62
C GLY A 45 8.60 11.64 -19.65
N THR A 46 8.05 11.83 -20.84
CA THR A 46 8.60 12.62 -21.95
C THR A 46 7.70 13.85 -22.16
N PRO A 47 7.96 14.96 -21.46
CA PRO A 47 7.04 16.09 -21.47
C PRO A 47 6.98 16.77 -22.84
N ARG A 48 5.77 17.22 -23.18
CA ARG A 48 5.50 18.12 -24.29
C ARG A 48 5.43 19.55 -23.78
N CYS A 49 5.87 20.50 -24.60
CA CYS A 49 5.82 21.91 -24.25
C CYS A 49 4.36 22.35 -23.98
N GLY A 50 4.13 23.09 -22.89
CA GLY A 50 2.81 23.62 -22.56
C GLY A 50 2.23 24.54 -23.63
N SER A 51 3.08 25.29 -24.34
CA SER A 51 2.68 26.27 -25.36
C SER A 51 2.43 25.62 -26.73
N CYS A 52 3.41 24.92 -27.31
CA CYS A 52 3.30 24.38 -28.68
C CYS A 52 2.94 22.89 -28.77
N ARG A 53 2.84 22.19 -27.63
CA ARG A 53 2.53 20.74 -27.55
C ARG A 53 3.53 19.82 -28.29
N ARG A 54 4.65 20.37 -28.77
CA ARG A 54 5.75 19.59 -29.37
C ARG A 54 6.61 18.92 -28.30
N PRO A 55 7.23 17.76 -28.59
CA PRO A 55 8.18 17.11 -27.70
C PRO A 55 9.32 18.05 -27.30
N MET A 56 9.69 18.03 -26.02
CA MET A 56 10.84 18.78 -25.51
C MET A 56 12.12 17.96 -25.71
N LYS A 57 13.29 18.62 -25.71
CA LYS A 57 14.59 17.95 -25.75
C LYS A 57 15.20 17.90 -24.36
N LEU A 58 15.75 16.74 -23.98
CA LEU A 58 16.43 16.57 -22.70
C LEU A 58 17.83 17.19 -22.78
N ARG A 59 18.15 18.09 -21.85
CA ARG A 59 19.51 18.53 -21.55
C ARG A 59 19.98 17.80 -20.29
N ARG A 60 20.99 16.94 -20.44
CA ARG A 60 21.50 16.09 -19.33
C ARG A 60 22.38 16.85 -18.33
N GLU A 61 23.00 17.95 -18.73
CA GLU A 61 23.88 18.76 -17.87
C GLU A 61 23.18 19.25 -16.60
N ASP A 62 21.90 19.64 -16.71
CA ASP A 62 21.09 20.14 -15.60
C ASP A 62 19.80 19.33 -15.37
N ASN A 63 19.65 18.18 -16.06
CA ASN A 63 18.47 17.32 -16.00
C ASN A 63 17.15 18.07 -16.23
N MET A 64 17.12 18.88 -17.29
CA MET A 64 15.97 19.68 -17.70
C MET A 64 15.50 19.32 -19.11
N TRP A 65 14.19 19.16 -19.28
CA TRP A 65 13.54 19.19 -20.58
C TRP A 65 13.40 20.62 -21.04
N ILE A 66 13.71 20.91 -22.31
CA ILE A 66 13.70 22.26 -22.88
C ILE A 66 12.95 22.31 -24.21
N CYS A 67 12.09 23.30 -24.38
CA CYS A 67 11.53 23.65 -25.68
C CYS A 67 12.45 24.66 -26.39
N HIS A 68 12.92 24.33 -27.60
CA HIS A 68 13.85 25.19 -28.34
C HIS A 68 13.17 26.17 -29.30
N LEU A 69 11.85 26.05 -29.50
CA LEU A 69 11.09 26.91 -30.41
C LEU A 69 11.08 28.36 -29.91
N ARG A 70 11.38 29.31 -30.81
CA ARG A 70 11.39 30.75 -30.49
C ARG A 70 10.02 31.26 -30.07
N GLU A 71 8.96 30.81 -30.74
CA GLU A 71 7.56 31.18 -30.46
C GLU A 71 7.09 30.81 -29.05
N CYS A 72 7.71 29.81 -28.41
CA CYS A 72 7.35 29.40 -27.06
C CYS A 72 8.09 30.17 -25.96
N ARG A 73 9.06 31.02 -26.32
CA ARG A 73 9.90 31.71 -25.34
C ARG A 73 9.13 32.83 -24.66
N THR A 74 9.44 33.06 -23.39
CA THR A 74 8.79 34.08 -22.56
C THR A 74 9.81 35.10 -22.06
N GLY A 75 9.31 36.20 -21.47
CA GLY A 75 10.13 37.28 -20.91
C GLY A 75 10.39 38.43 -21.88
N PRO A 76 11.01 39.53 -21.40
CA PRO A 76 11.06 40.83 -22.09
C PRO A 76 11.69 40.81 -23.50
N TYR A 77 12.46 39.77 -23.82
CA TYR A 77 13.13 39.60 -25.11
C TYR A 77 13.04 38.16 -25.67
N GLY A 78 12.09 37.35 -25.17
CA GLY A 78 12.05 35.92 -25.50
C GLY A 78 13.33 35.17 -25.08
N SER A 79 13.90 35.56 -23.93
CA SER A 79 15.14 34.97 -23.39
C SER A 79 14.89 33.66 -22.65
N THR A 80 13.70 33.49 -22.05
CA THR A 80 13.39 32.33 -21.22
C THR A 80 12.78 31.22 -22.06
N LYS A 81 13.46 30.08 -22.12
CA LYS A 81 12.94 28.86 -22.75
C LYS A 81 12.01 28.14 -21.78
N PRO A 82 10.82 27.66 -22.20
CA PRO A 82 10.03 26.75 -21.38
C PRO A 82 10.85 25.51 -21.04
N SER A 83 10.92 25.20 -19.75
CA SER A 83 11.68 24.08 -19.25
C SER A 83 10.92 23.33 -18.15
N THR A 84 11.25 22.05 -17.96
CA THR A 84 10.62 21.20 -16.94
C THR A 84 11.65 20.21 -16.41
N PRO A 85 11.81 20.07 -15.07
CA PRO A 85 12.72 19.08 -14.51
C PRO A 85 12.39 17.65 -14.97
N VAL A 86 13.41 16.83 -15.15
CA VAL A 86 13.25 15.43 -15.63
C VAL A 86 12.22 14.63 -14.84
N LYS A 87 12.21 14.78 -13.52
CA LYS A 87 11.40 13.96 -12.60
C LYS A 87 10.05 14.60 -12.27
N LYS A 88 9.75 15.77 -12.85
CA LYS A 88 8.60 16.58 -12.43
C LYS A 88 7.29 15.82 -12.58
N GLY A 89 6.53 15.75 -11.49
CA GLY A 89 5.22 15.07 -11.46
C GLY A 89 5.28 13.54 -11.44
N SER A 90 6.47 12.94 -11.53
CA SER A 90 6.67 11.50 -11.33
C SER A 90 6.76 11.16 -9.83
N PHE A 91 6.69 9.87 -9.51
CA PHE A 91 6.98 9.38 -8.16
C PHE A 91 8.40 9.76 -7.67
N PHE A 92 9.32 10.00 -8.60
CA PHE A 92 10.71 10.34 -8.33
C PHE A 92 10.96 11.85 -8.19
N ASP A 93 9.95 12.72 -8.21
CA ASP A 93 10.13 14.19 -8.19
C ASP A 93 10.98 14.67 -6.99
N LYS A 94 10.85 13.99 -5.85
CA LYS A 94 11.58 14.30 -4.60
C LYS A 94 12.92 13.55 -4.46
N ALA A 95 13.37 12.83 -5.48
CA ALA A 95 14.62 12.08 -5.42
C ALA A 95 15.82 13.01 -5.59
N HIS A 96 16.80 12.90 -4.70
CA HIS A 96 18.07 13.65 -4.76
C HIS A 96 19.29 12.74 -4.95
N PHE A 97 19.07 11.48 -5.31
CA PHE A 97 20.10 10.47 -5.56
C PHE A 97 19.65 9.53 -6.69
N PRO A 98 20.51 8.63 -7.20
CA PRO A 98 20.21 7.78 -8.35
C PRO A 98 18.89 7.03 -8.22
N LEU A 99 18.07 7.07 -9.28
CA LEU A 99 16.75 6.43 -9.28
C LEU A 99 16.83 4.91 -9.22
N ALA A 100 17.92 4.33 -9.76
CA ALA A 100 18.20 2.90 -9.67
C ALA A 100 18.23 2.41 -8.22
N LYS A 101 18.79 3.22 -7.30
CA LYS A 101 18.82 2.91 -5.87
C LYS A 101 17.44 2.94 -5.23
N ILE A 102 16.57 3.89 -5.62
CA ILE A 102 15.17 3.92 -5.14
C ILE A 102 14.40 2.71 -5.66
N PHE A 103 14.61 2.38 -6.93
CA PHE A 103 13.99 1.23 -7.58
C PHE A 103 14.40 -0.07 -6.89
N ALA A 104 15.70 -0.28 -6.66
CA ALA A 104 16.21 -1.40 -5.88
C ALA A 104 15.64 -1.41 -4.46
N LEU A 105 15.62 -0.26 -3.78
CA LEU A 105 15.07 -0.15 -2.43
C LEU A 105 13.61 -0.59 -2.36
N SER A 106 12.81 -0.29 -3.39
CA SER A 106 11.42 -0.76 -3.46
C SER A 106 11.33 -2.29 -3.51
N TYR A 107 12.24 -2.96 -4.24
CA TYR A 107 12.29 -4.43 -4.30
C TYR A 107 12.62 -5.02 -2.93
N PHE A 108 13.66 -4.51 -2.27
CA PHE A 108 14.02 -4.92 -0.91
C PHE A 108 12.85 -4.73 0.07
N TRP A 109 12.14 -3.61 -0.02
CA TRP A 109 10.97 -3.34 0.81
C TRP A 109 9.80 -4.28 0.49
N ILE A 110 9.46 -4.50 -0.78
CA ILE A 110 8.36 -5.37 -1.22
C ILE A 110 8.59 -6.83 -0.79
N HIS A 111 9.82 -7.30 -0.84
CA HIS A 111 10.14 -8.68 -0.47
C HIS A 111 10.57 -8.86 0.99
N ASN A 112 10.55 -7.78 1.81
CA ASN A 112 11.03 -7.78 3.20
C ASN A 112 12.47 -8.30 3.32
N LEU A 113 13.34 -7.92 2.40
CA LEU A 113 14.76 -8.27 2.40
C LEU A 113 15.52 -7.32 3.31
N GLY A 114 16.09 -7.87 4.38
CA GLY A 114 16.89 -7.14 5.35
C GLY A 114 16.12 -6.10 6.18
N LEU A 115 16.79 -5.62 7.21
CA LEU A 115 16.43 -4.45 8.01
C LEU A 115 16.85 -3.17 7.28
N VAL A 116 16.67 -2.01 7.93
CA VAL A 116 17.08 -0.72 7.35
C VAL A 116 18.60 -0.66 7.20
N VAL A 117 19.34 -1.17 8.19
CA VAL A 117 20.82 -1.21 8.18
C VAL A 117 21.37 -2.03 7.03
N ASP A 118 20.74 -3.15 6.70
CA ASP A 118 21.16 -4.00 5.57
C ASP A 118 20.95 -3.26 4.25
N LYS A 119 19.80 -2.60 4.06
CA LYS A 119 19.53 -1.81 2.85
C LYS A 119 20.46 -0.60 2.72
N GLU A 120 20.84 -0.01 3.85
CA GLU A 120 21.82 1.08 3.89
C GLU A 120 23.20 0.60 3.42
N TYR A 121 23.65 -0.55 3.90
CA TYR A 121 24.91 -1.16 3.48
C TYR A 121 24.89 -1.57 2.00
N GLU A 122 23.89 -2.35 1.58
CA GLU A 122 23.82 -2.94 0.24
C GLU A 122 23.61 -1.89 -0.86
N LEU A 123 22.81 -0.85 -0.60
CA LEU A 123 22.47 0.15 -1.62
C LEU A 123 23.30 1.45 -1.47
N GLY A 124 24.08 1.59 -0.39
CA GLY A 124 24.80 2.82 -0.06
C GLY A 124 23.85 4.02 0.02
N ILE A 125 22.73 3.86 0.73
CA ILE A 125 21.71 4.90 0.94
C ILE A 125 21.69 5.21 2.44
N GLY A 126 21.80 6.48 2.82
CA GLY A 126 21.78 6.86 4.24
C GLY A 126 20.49 6.43 4.95
N HIS A 127 20.62 6.03 6.22
CA HIS A 127 19.53 5.53 7.06
C HIS A 127 18.21 6.33 6.97
N SER A 128 18.29 7.65 7.15
CA SER A 128 17.12 8.53 7.14
C SER A 128 16.39 8.53 5.78
N THR A 129 17.16 8.40 4.70
CA THR A 129 16.65 8.33 3.34
C THR A 129 15.94 6.99 3.10
N VAL A 130 16.49 5.87 3.56
CA VAL A 130 15.82 4.56 3.49
C VAL A 130 14.47 4.61 4.21
N VAL A 131 14.45 5.11 5.45
CA VAL A 131 13.21 5.22 6.25
C VAL A 131 12.17 6.12 5.56
N GLN A 132 12.61 7.21 4.94
CA GLN A 132 11.74 8.13 4.21
C GLN A 132 11.14 7.50 2.95
N TRP A 133 11.94 6.82 2.14
CA TRP A 133 11.45 6.16 0.93
C TRP A 133 10.55 4.96 1.24
N GLU A 134 10.86 4.16 2.27
CA GLU A 134 9.92 3.15 2.75
C GLU A 134 8.59 3.76 3.20
N GLN A 135 8.58 5.00 3.70
CA GLN A 135 7.34 5.72 3.98
C GLN A 135 6.61 6.10 2.69
N TYR A 136 7.30 6.62 1.68
CA TYR A 136 6.67 6.91 0.40
C TYR A 136 6.07 5.65 -0.26
N PHE A 137 6.71 4.48 -0.11
CA PHE A 137 6.13 3.22 -0.56
C PHE A 137 4.86 2.85 0.21
N ARG A 138 4.84 3.05 1.54
CA ARG A 138 3.61 2.88 2.34
C ARG A 138 2.51 3.86 1.92
N ASP A 139 2.87 5.08 1.55
CA ASP A 139 1.91 6.08 1.12
C ASP A 139 1.17 5.62 -0.17
N ILE A 140 1.83 4.86 -1.06
CA ILE A 140 1.18 4.18 -2.19
C ILE A 140 0.12 3.19 -1.71
N CYS A 141 0.44 2.32 -0.74
CA CYS A 141 -0.51 1.38 -0.18
C CYS A 141 -1.72 2.10 0.46
N CYS A 142 -1.46 3.21 1.18
CA CYS A 142 -2.50 4.04 1.77
C CYS A 142 -3.42 4.65 0.71
N GLU A 143 -2.84 5.21 -0.35
CA GLU A 143 -3.58 5.82 -1.45
C GLU A 143 -4.43 4.78 -2.19
N TYR A 144 -3.91 3.57 -2.39
CA TYR A 144 -4.66 2.46 -2.97
C TYR A 144 -5.93 2.16 -2.16
N PHE A 145 -5.84 1.96 -0.84
CA PHE A 145 -7.02 1.68 -0.01
C PHE A 145 -7.91 2.89 0.24
N ARG A 146 -7.39 4.12 0.06
CA ARG A 146 -8.20 5.33 0.05
C ARG A 146 -9.14 5.37 -1.15
N ARG A 147 -8.64 4.99 -2.34
CA ARG A 147 -9.43 4.90 -3.59
C ARG A 147 -10.28 3.63 -3.63
N ASN A 148 -9.74 2.53 -3.15
CA ASN A 148 -10.31 1.18 -3.22
C ASN A 148 -10.59 0.65 -1.80
N ARG A 149 -11.58 1.25 -1.13
CA ARG A 149 -11.96 0.81 0.22
C ARG A 149 -12.35 -0.68 0.19
N PRO A 150 -11.76 -1.54 1.05
CA PRO A 150 -12.14 -2.94 1.09
C PRO A 150 -13.59 -3.04 1.57
N VAL A 151 -14.45 -3.68 0.78
CA VAL A 151 -15.81 -4.05 1.19
C VAL A 151 -15.94 -5.56 0.93
N LEU A 152 -16.22 -6.30 1.99
CA LEU A 152 -16.24 -7.76 2.01
C LEU A 152 -17.66 -8.30 1.93
N GLY A 153 -17.78 -9.58 1.63
CA GLY A 153 -19.02 -10.31 1.70
C GLY A 153 -19.98 -10.02 0.55
N GLY A 154 -21.22 -10.41 0.79
CA GLY A 154 -22.33 -10.49 -0.15
C GLY A 154 -23.15 -11.75 0.16
N VAL A 155 -24.25 -11.92 -0.57
CA VAL A 155 -25.07 -13.14 -0.49
C VAL A 155 -24.19 -14.36 -0.77
N GLY A 156 -24.25 -15.37 0.10
CA GLY A 156 -23.46 -16.60 -0.01
C GLY A 156 -22.01 -16.49 0.50
N HIS A 157 -21.57 -15.31 0.95
CA HIS A 157 -20.25 -15.13 1.55
C HIS A 157 -20.29 -15.15 3.08
N VAL A 158 -19.18 -15.57 3.67
CA VAL A 158 -18.98 -15.63 5.13
C VAL A 158 -17.83 -14.73 5.54
N VAL A 159 -18.07 -13.84 6.50
CA VAL A 159 -17.05 -12.93 7.05
C VAL A 159 -16.92 -13.14 8.55
N GLU A 160 -15.70 -13.45 9.01
CA GLU A 160 -15.33 -13.47 10.42
C GLU A 160 -15.00 -12.05 10.87
N ILE A 161 -15.53 -11.61 12.02
CA ILE A 161 -15.18 -10.32 12.63
C ILE A 161 -14.67 -10.52 14.05
N ASP A 162 -13.73 -9.67 14.46
CA ASP A 162 -13.17 -9.68 15.81
C ASP A 162 -12.46 -8.36 16.13
N GLU A 163 -12.14 -8.15 17.41
CA GLU A 163 -11.33 -7.05 17.90
C GLU A 163 -10.08 -7.52 18.63
N THR A 164 -8.98 -6.82 18.36
CA THR A 164 -7.77 -6.97 19.16
C THR A 164 -7.30 -5.65 19.76
N CYS A 165 -6.93 -5.69 21.04
CA CYS A 165 -6.22 -4.60 21.69
C CYS A 165 -4.77 -4.55 21.19
N VAL A 166 -4.34 -3.37 20.72
CA VAL A 166 -2.98 -3.15 20.19
C VAL A 166 -2.07 -2.43 21.18
N THR A 167 -2.64 -1.75 22.16
CA THR A 167 -1.91 -1.17 23.30
C THR A 167 -1.97 -2.14 24.48
N LYS A 168 -0.96 -3.00 24.64
CA LYS A 168 -0.80 -3.84 25.83
C LYS A 168 0.22 -3.23 26.79
N ARG A 169 -0.03 -3.37 28.09
CA ARG A 169 0.98 -3.12 29.13
C ARG A 169 2.14 -4.11 28.97
N LYS A 170 3.35 -3.71 29.35
CA LYS A 170 4.43 -4.67 29.59
C LYS A 170 4.00 -5.55 30.79
N TYR A 171 3.86 -6.86 30.57
CA TYR A 171 3.44 -7.88 31.56
C TYR A 171 2.12 -7.62 32.30
N ASN A 172 1.19 -6.80 31.77
CA ASN A 172 0.00 -6.34 32.52
C ASN A 172 0.28 -5.59 33.85
N ARG A 173 1.56 -5.37 34.22
CA ARG A 173 2.01 -4.86 35.53
C ARG A 173 2.58 -3.44 35.51
N VAL A 174 3.01 -2.95 34.35
CA VAL A 174 3.68 -1.63 34.23
C VAL A 174 2.67 -0.47 34.02
N ARG A 175 3.16 0.78 34.02
CA ARG A 175 2.43 2.06 33.90
C ARG A 175 1.13 1.94 33.09
N TRP A 176 0.03 2.38 33.72
CA TRP A 176 -1.30 2.43 33.12
C TRP A 176 -1.28 3.15 31.77
N VAL A 177 -1.72 2.45 30.72
CA VAL A 177 -1.96 3.07 29.42
C VAL A 177 -3.30 3.81 29.49
N ARG A 178 -3.25 5.15 29.57
CA ARG A 178 -4.46 6.00 29.75
C ARG A 178 -5.49 5.88 28.62
N ARG A 179 -5.10 5.40 27.44
CA ARG A 179 -5.99 5.24 26.27
C ARG A 179 -5.68 3.94 25.55
N HIS A 180 -6.50 2.92 25.78
CA HIS A 180 -6.42 1.69 25.00
C HIS A 180 -6.84 1.95 23.56
N GLN A 181 -6.07 1.42 22.62
CA GLN A 181 -6.41 1.45 21.21
C GLN A 181 -6.67 0.03 20.72
N TRP A 182 -7.70 -0.09 19.89
CA TRP A 182 -8.22 -1.35 19.40
C TRP A 182 -8.15 -1.38 17.88
N LEU A 183 -7.98 -2.57 17.33
CA LEU A 183 -8.30 -2.84 15.95
C LEU A 183 -9.61 -3.60 15.92
N PHE A 184 -10.47 -3.20 15.00
CA PHE A 184 -11.61 -3.98 14.55
C PHE A 184 -11.30 -4.46 13.14
N GLY A 185 -11.56 -5.72 12.84
CA GLY A 185 -11.29 -6.27 11.52
C GLY A 185 -12.35 -7.26 11.07
N GLY A 186 -12.36 -7.49 9.76
CA GLY A 186 -13.14 -8.53 9.13
C GLY A 186 -12.26 -9.35 8.18
N TYR A 187 -12.50 -10.66 8.13
CA TYR A 187 -11.81 -11.59 7.24
C TYR A 187 -12.84 -12.42 6.48
N GLU A 188 -12.83 -12.32 5.15
CA GLU A 188 -13.71 -13.07 4.26
C GLU A 188 -13.14 -14.47 4.03
N ARG A 189 -13.92 -15.50 4.42
CA ARG A 189 -13.54 -16.90 4.20
C ARG A 189 -13.43 -17.20 2.70
N GLY A 190 -12.51 -18.07 2.32
CA GLY A 190 -12.29 -18.51 0.94
C GLY A 190 -11.46 -17.51 0.11
N SER A 191 -11.87 -16.24 0.05
CA SER A 191 -11.13 -15.22 -0.71
C SER A 191 -9.87 -14.74 0.02
N GLY A 192 -9.88 -14.82 1.35
CA GLY A 192 -8.83 -14.30 2.20
C GLY A 192 -8.72 -12.78 2.16
N ARG A 193 -9.73 -12.05 1.66
CA ARG A 193 -9.78 -10.58 1.70
C ARG A 193 -10.10 -10.12 3.12
N SER A 194 -9.52 -8.99 3.55
CA SER A 194 -9.77 -8.46 4.89
C SER A 194 -9.83 -6.93 4.92
N PHE A 195 -10.36 -6.39 6.02
CA PHE A 195 -10.20 -5.00 6.41
C PHE A 195 -9.72 -4.93 7.86
N LEU A 196 -8.89 -3.94 8.18
CA LEU A 196 -8.45 -3.66 9.54
C LEU A 196 -8.57 -2.16 9.83
N ILE A 197 -9.22 -1.82 10.93
CA ILE A 197 -9.58 -0.44 11.27
C ILE A 197 -9.20 -0.14 12.71
N LEU A 198 -8.44 0.94 12.88
CA LEU A 198 -8.09 1.47 14.19
C LEU A 198 -9.30 2.17 14.82
N VAL A 199 -9.79 1.63 15.93
CA VAL A 199 -10.93 2.18 16.68
C VAL A 199 -10.50 2.61 18.07
N ARG A 200 -11.03 3.76 18.49
CA ARG A 200 -10.78 4.31 19.84
C ARG A 200 -11.72 3.69 20.88
N ARG A 201 -12.95 3.39 20.46
CA ARG A 201 -13.99 2.79 21.28
C ARG A 201 -14.52 1.57 20.56
N ARG A 202 -14.74 0.52 21.32
CA ARG A 202 -15.25 -0.77 20.86
C ARG A 202 -16.72 -0.94 21.29
N ASP A 203 -17.49 0.15 21.27
CA ASP A 203 -18.91 0.09 21.63
C ASP A 203 -19.75 -0.42 20.45
N ALA A 204 -20.93 -1.00 20.75
CA ALA A 204 -21.84 -1.55 19.75
C ALA A 204 -22.15 -0.55 18.63
N ARG A 205 -22.36 0.73 18.98
CA ARG A 205 -22.65 1.79 17.99
C ARG A 205 -21.52 1.94 16.99
N THR A 206 -20.26 1.95 17.45
CA THR A 206 -19.09 2.08 16.58
C THR A 206 -18.93 0.85 15.69
N LEU A 207 -19.03 -0.34 16.27
CA LEU A 207 -18.79 -1.61 15.57
C LEU A 207 -19.88 -1.92 14.54
N LEU A 208 -21.16 -1.77 14.91
CA LEU A 208 -22.28 -1.98 13.98
C LEU A 208 -22.21 -1.01 12.78
N ARG A 209 -21.79 0.24 13.00
CA ARG A 209 -21.56 1.21 11.91
C ARG A 209 -20.43 0.77 10.97
N LEU A 210 -19.36 0.18 11.52
CA LEU A 210 -18.26 -0.33 10.71
C LEU A 210 -18.67 -1.59 9.94
N ILE A 211 -19.44 -2.49 10.55
CA ILE A 211 -20.01 -3.67 9.88
C ILE A 211 -20.79 -3.24 8.64
N VAL A 212 -21.76 -2.32 8.78
CA VAL A 212 -22.56 -1.83 7.65
C VAL A 212 -21.69 -1.14 6.58
N LYS A 213 -20.60 -0.48 6.98
CA LYS A 213 -19.72 0.25 6.06
C LYS A 213 -18.77 -0.65 5.26
N TYR A 214 -18.36 -1.78 5.83
CA TYR A 214 -17.29 -2.65 5.31
C TYR A 214 -17.74 -4.06 4.93
N ILE A 215 -18.98 -4.44 5.25
CA ILE A 215 -19.55 -5.76 4.92
C ILE A 215 -20.85 -5.55 4.13
N ARG A 216 -20.96 -6.20 2.97
CA ARG A 216 -22.14 -6.09 2.11
C ARG A 216 -23.38 -6.72 2.76
N PRO A 217 -24.59 -6.17 2.52
CA PRO A 217 -25.84 -6.80 2.92
C PRO A 217 -25.95 -8.27 2.48
N GLY A 218 -26.70 -9.08 3.23
CA GLY A 218 -26.88 -10.51 2.94
C GLY A 218 -25.70 -11.42 3.30
N THR A 219 -24.63 -10.89 3.91
CA THR A 219 -23.47 -11.67 4.35
C THR A 219 -23.79 -12.47 5.61
N THR A 220 -23.24 -13.68 5.72
CA THR A 220 -23.17 -14.42 6.99
C THR A 220 -21.97 -13.94 7.80
N ILE A 221 -22.22 -13.35 8.95
CA ILE A 221 -21.18 -12.83 9.85
C ILE A 221 -20.95 -13.83 10.98
N ILE A 222 -19.69 -14.22 11.20
CA ILE A 222 -19.26 -15.00 12.36
C ILE A 222 -18.54 -14.05 13.32
N SER A 223 -19.00 -13.98 14.56
CA SER A 223 -18.35 -13.22 15.64
C SER A 223 -18.18 -14.07 16.89
N ASP A 224 -17.43 -13.58 17.87
CA ASP A 224 -17.52 -14.09 19.23
C ASP A 224 -18.89 -13.75 19.87
N CYS A 225 -19.16 -14.30 21.05
CA CYS A 225 -20.36 -14.00 21.84
C CYS A 225 -20.32 -12.62 22.52
N TRP A 226 -19.56 -11.65 22.02
CA TRP A 226 -19.47 -10.37 22.68
C TRP A 226 -20.76 -9.55 22.51
N ARG A 227 -21.26 -9.03 23.64
CA ARG A 227 -22.55 -8.32 23.74
C ARG A 227 -22.72 -7.17 22.74
N ALA A 228 -21.63 -6.56 22.28
CA ALA A 228 -21.68 -5.49 21.28
C ALA A 228 -22.28 -5.96 19.94
N TYR A 229 -22.18 -7.25 19.65
CA TYR A 229 -22.63 -7.89 18.42
C TYR A 229 -24.06 -8.44 18.47
N ASN A 230 -24.70 -8.50 19.64
CA ASN A 230 -26.06 -9.06 19.78
C ASN A 230 -27.13 -8.36 18.91
N ARG A 231 -26.81 -7.18 18.37
CA ARG A 231 -27.71 -6.38 17.52
C ARG A 231 -27.41 -6.51 16.03
N ILE A 232 -26.45 -7.34 15.59
CA ILE A 232 -26.17 -7.52 14.16
C ILE A 232 -27.41 -8.07 13.45
N SER A 233 -28.09 -9.06 14.02
CA SER A 233 -29.33 -9.63 13.50
C SER A 233 -30.49 -8.62 13.38
N THR A 234 -30.43 -7.50 14.13
CA THR A 234 -31.45 -6.44 14.09
C THR A 234 -31.18 -5.38 13.02
N LEU A 235 -30.05 -5.47 12.30
CA LEU A 235 -29.73 -4.53 11.23
C LEU A 235 -30.62 -4.82 10.01
N PRO A 236 -31.18 -3.80 9.33
CA PRO A 236 -32.12 -3.97 8.22
C PRO A 236 -31.46 -4.49 6.91
N HIS A 237 -30.20 -4.92 6.97
CA HIS A 237 -29.37 -5.26 5.83
C HIS A 237 -29.33 -6.78 5.56
N GLY A 238 -30.23 -7.55 6.18
CA GLY A 238 -30.35 -9.00 5.96
C GLY A 238 -29.11 -9.80 6.36
N PHE A 239 -28.36 -9.35 7.38
CA PHE A 239 -27.22 -10.11 7.87
C PHE A 239 -27.68 -11.38 8.60
N THR A 240 -27.04 -12.50 8.28
CA THR A 240 -27.16 -13.71 9.10
C THR A 240 -26.02 -13.68 10.12
N GLN A 241 -26.31 -13.96 11.39
CA GLN A 241 -25.29 -13.97 12.44
C GLN A 241 -25.09 -15.37 12.99
N LEU A 242 -23.84 -15.80 13.05
CA LEU A 242 -23.38 -16.96 13.80
C LEU A 242 -22.43 -16.48 14.90
N THR A 243 -22.51 -17.09 16.06
CA THR A 243 -21.69 -16.72 17.23
C THR A 243 -20.93 -17.92 17.74
N VAL A 244 -19.70 -17.68 18.24
CA VAL A 244 -18.85 -18.72 18.82
C VAL A 244 -18.54 -18.36 20.26
N ASN A 245 -18.84 -19.27 21.18
CA ASN A 245 -18.48 -19.12 22.58
C ASN A 245 -17.10 -19.72 22.85
N HIS A 246 -16.06 -18.88 22.79
CA HIS A 246 -14.67 -19.29 23.03
C HIS A 246 -14.36 -19.77 24.46
N GLN A 247 -15.29 -19.60 25.42
CA GLN A 247 -15.14 -20.20 26.75
C GLN A 247 -15.53 -21.68 26.78
N LEU A 248 -16.35 -22.13 25.84
CA LEU A 248 -16.91 -23.48 25.80
C LEU A 248 -16.30 -24.30 24.66
N HIS A 249 -16.14 -23.70 23.48
CA HIS A 249 -15.76 -24.41 22.26
C HIS A 249 -14.82 -23.60 21.37
N PHE A 250 -13.84 -24.27 20.75
CA PHE A 250 -12.95 -23.71 19.73
C PHE A 250 -13.61 -23.61 18.34
N VAL A 251 -14.56 -24.52 18.09
CA VAL A 251 -15.46 -24.53 16.93
C VAL A 251 -16.84 -24.84 17.49
N ASP A 252 -17.85 -24.06 17.14
CA ASP A 252 -19.21 -24.33 17.59
C ASP A 252 -19.69 -25.68 17.03
N PRO A 253 -20.03 -26.66 17.88
CA PRO A 253 -20.31 -28.03 17.43
C PRO A 253 -21.62 -28.17 16.65
N ARG A 254 -22.53 -27.18 16.72
CA ARG A 254 -23.82 -27.21 16.02
C ARG A 254 -23.76 -26.54 14.65
N SER A 255 -23.10 -25.40 14.56
CA SER A 255 -23.01 -24.58 13.36
C SER A 255 -21.69 -24.71 12.61
N GLY A 256 -20.66 -25.29 13.24
CA GLY A 256 -19.29 -25.32 12.71
C GLY A 256 -18.59 -23.95 12.71
N ALA A 257 -19.19 -22.93 13.31
CA ALA A 257 -18.65 -21.57 13.30
C ALA A 257 -17.35 -21.44 14.11
N HIS A 258 -16.41 -20.64 13.61
CA HIS A 258 -15.14 -20.30 14.30
C HIS A 258 -14.59 -18.96 13.78
N THR A 259 -13.70 -18.32 14.54
CA THR A 259 -13.03 -17.04 14.19
C THR A 259 -11.52 -17.21 13.98
N GLN A 260 -11.06 -18.44 13.79
CA GLN A 260 -9.64 -18.79 13.70
C GLN A 260 -8.89 -18.04 12.57
N ASN A 261 -9.55 -17.72 11.46
CA ASN A 261 -8.86 -17.04 10.37
C ASN A 261 -8.52 -15.60 10.75
N ILE A 262 -9.46 -14.87 11.36
CA ILE A 262 -9.19 -13.52 11.86
C ILE A 262 -8.20 -13.54 13.05
N GLU A 263 -8.26 -14.54 13.93
CA GLU A 263 -7.28 -14.70 15.02
C GLU A 263 -5.85 -14.90 14.48
N CYS A 264 -5.68 -15.79 13.50
CA CYS A 264 -4.41 -15.99 12.80
C CYS A 264 -3.96 -14.71 12.10
N HIS A 265 -4.91 -13.97 11.51
CA HIS A 265 -4.65 -12.69 10.85
C HIS A 265 -4.08 -11.65 11.83
N TRP A 266 -4.63 -11.57 13.05
CA TRP A 266 -4.09 -10.72 14.11
C TRP A 266 -2.69 -11.11 14.53
N GLN A 267 -2.39 -12.41 14.61
CA GLN A 267 -1.04 -12.87 14.92
C GLN A 267 -0.05 -12.43 13.85
N LYS A 268 -0.37 -12.59 12.56
CA LYS A 268 0.49 -12.15 11.44
C LYS A 268 0.79 -10.65 11.51
N PHE A 269 -0.23 -9.83 11.74
CA PHE A 269 -0.05 -8.38 11.86
C PHE A 269 0.79 -7.99 13.10
N LYS A 270 0.51 -8.59 14.28
CA LYS A 270 1.29 -8.33 15.50
C LYS A 270 2.75 -8.78 15.36
N SER A 271 3.02 -9.86 14.63
CA SER A 271 4.38 -10.32 14.34
C SER A 271 5.14 -9.33 13.45
N LEU A 272 4.47 -8.67 12.50
CA LEU A 272 5.06 -7.55 11.75
C LEU A 272 5.45 -6.40 12.68
N ALA A 273 4.56 -6.01 13.60
CA ALA A 273 4.86 -4.97 14.58
C ALA A 273 6.06 -5.32 15.48
N LYS A 274 6.17 -6.59 15.91
CA LYS A 274 7.30 -7.08 16.72
C LYS A 274 8.63 -7.04 15.95
N ARG A 275 8.65 -7.49 14.68
CA ARG A 275 9.86 -7.47 13.83
C ARG A 275 10.40 -6.05 13.61
N LYS A 276 9.54 -5.05 13.67
CA LYS A 276 9.92 -3.63 13.56
C LYS A 276 10.19 -2.97 14.90
N TYR A 277 10.34 -3.75 15.99
CA TYR A 277 10.55 -3.27 17.36
C TYR A 277 9.45 -2.31 17.88
N GLY A 278 8.24 -2.47 17.34
CA GLY A 278 7.09 -1.61 17.64
C GLY A 278 6.72 -0.71 16.47
N ILE A 279 5.47 -0.25 16.48
CA ILE A 279 4.95 0.69 15.49
C ILE A 279 4.61 1.99 16.23
N ASN A 280 5.06 3.12 15.70
CA ASN A 280 4.65 4.41 16.20
C ASN A 280 3.12 4.57 15.99
N ASN A 281 2.38 4.83 17.07
CA ASN A 281 0.93 4.99 17.05
C ASN A 281 0.43 6.00 15.99
N ARG A 282 1.22 7.02 15.64
CA ARG A 282 0.84 8.00 14.59
C ARG A 282 0.83 7.40 13.19
N ARG A 283 1.65 6.37 12.93
CA ARG A 283 1.80 5.70 11.63
C ARG A 283 1.08 4.36 11.56
N TYR A 284 0.27 4.03 12.56
CA TYR A 284 -0.39 2.73 12.65
C TYR A 284 -1.24 2.41 11.42
N LYS A 285 -1.92 3.42 10.86
CA LYS A 285 -2.71 3.29 9.63
C LYS A 285 -1.87 2.91 8.41
N ASP A 286 -0.66 3.44 8.32
CA ASP A 286 0.25 3.20 7.20
C ASP A 286 0.71 1.73 7.22
N TYR A 287 1.05 1.20 8.38
CA TYR A 287 1.42 -0.21 8.53
C TYR A 287 0.24 -1.17 8.34
N LEU A 288 -0.98 -0.77 8.71
CA LEU A 288 -2.18 -1.56 8.38
C LEU A 288 -2.38 -1.62 6.87
N SER A 289 -2.21 -0.49 6.18
CA SER A 289 -2.35 -0.40 4.73
C SER A 289 -1.26 -1.22 4.02
N GLU A 290 -0.01 -1.13 4.47
CA GLU A 290 1.10 -1.97 4.00
C GLU A 290 0.78 -3.47 4.17
N PHE A 291 0.29 -3.86 5.35
CA PHE A 291 -0.02 -5.25 5.64
C PHE A 291 -1.15 -5.80 4.76
N LEU A 292 -2.25 -5.06 4.63
CA LEU A 292 -3.37 -5.41 3.74
C LEU A 292 -2.93 -5.44 2.27
N TRP A 293 -2.07 -4.51 1.86
CA TRP A 293 -1.56 -4.44 0.49
C TRP A 293 -0.72 -5.69 0.16
N ARG A 294 0.20 -6.08 1.06
CA ARG A 294 1.02 -7.29 0.89
C ARG A 294 0.18 -8.57 0.87
N GLN A 295 -0.92 -8.61 1.61
CA GLN A 295 -1.84 -9.74 1.56
C GLN A 295 -2.57 -9.83 0.22
N GLN A 296 -3.02 -8.70 -0.33
CA GLN A 296 -3.77 -8.66 -1.58
C GLN A 296 -2.90 -8.79 -2.82
N PHE A 297 -1.69 -8.21 -2.79
CA PHE A 297 -0.82 -8.05 -3.97
C PHE A 297 0.58 -8.66 -3.80
N GLY A 298 0.92 -9.18 -2.63
CA GLY A 298 2.28 -9.63 -2.29
C GLY A 298 2.64 -11.03 -2.78
N ARG A 299 1.96 -11.57 -3.79
CA ARG A 299 2.39 -12.81 -4.45
C ARG A 299 3.77 -12.59 -5.06
N ARG A 300 4.71 -13.49 -4.80
CA ARG A 300 6.14 -13.22 -5.00
C ARG A 300 6.49 -12.77 -6.42
N ASN A 301 5.89 -13.37 -7.44
CA ASN A 301 6.12 -13.04 -8.84
C ASN A 301 5.39 -11.81 -9.36
N GLU A 302 4.36 -11.34 -8.66
CA GLU A 302 3.51 -10.24 -9.13
C GLU A 302 3.66 -8.98 -8.26
N ALA A 303 4.20 -9.10 -7.05
CA ALA A 303 4.24 -8.02 -6.07
C ALA A 303 5.00 -6.79 -6.57
N PHE A 304 6.11 -7.01 -7.26
CA PHE A 304 6.93 -5.92 -7.78
C PHE A 304 6.20 -5.15 -8.89
N TYR A 305 5.67 -5.87 -9.87
CA TYR A 305 4.79 -5.34 -10.90
C TYR A 305 3.58 -4.61 -10.30
N ASN A 306 2.81 -5.26 -9.41
CA ASN A 306 1.62 -4.69 -8.79
C ASN A 306 1.92 -3.35 -8.08
N PHE A 307 3.07 -3.24 -7.42
CA PHE A 307 3.49 -2.01 -6.78
C PHE A 307 3.73 -0.91 -7.82
N TRP A 308 4.57 -1.15 -8.80
CA TRP A 308 4.93 -0.14 -9.81
C TRP A 308 3.76 0.21 -10.72
N MET A 309 2.84 -0.71 -10.97
CA MET A 309 1.58 -0.45 -11.68
C MET A 309 0.73 0.57 -10.93
N GLN A 310 0.57 0.41 -9.61
CA GLN A 310 -0.16 1.37 -8.78
C GLN A 310 0.56 2.72 -8.68
N VAL A 311 1.91 2.71 -8.64
CA VAL A 311 2.70 3.94 -8.74
C VAL A 311 2.40 4.67 -10.05
N ALA A 312 2.42 3.96 -11.19
CA ALA A 312 2.12 4.54 -12.49
C ALA A 312 0.68 5.08 -12.59
N GLU A 313 -0.29 4.43 -11.94
CA GLU A 313 -1.67 4.91 -11.86
C GLU A 313 -1.78 6.22 -11.05
N PHE A 314 -1.02 6.33 -9.95
CA PHE A 314 -1.10 7.50 -9.05
C PHE A 314 -0.24 8.67 -9.51
N TYR A 315 0.80 8.40 -10.27
CA TYR A 315 1.72 9.38 -10.86
C TYR A 315 1.73 9.22 -12.39
N PRO A 316 0.62 9.54 -13.07
CA PRO A 316 0.55 9.42 -14.52
C PRO A 316 1.54 10.40 -15.16
N VAL A 317 2.50 9.85 -15.90
CA VAL A 317 3.50 10.64 -16.61
C VAL A 317 3.06 10.92 -18.05
N PRO A 318 3.34 12.12 -18.59
CA PRO A 318 3.05 12.42 -19.99
C PRO A 318 3.94 11.60 -20.93
N CYS A 319 3.33 11.05 -21.97
CA CYS A 319 4.00 10.29 -23.04
C CYS A 319 4.16 11.12 -24.32
#